data_AF-A0A1E3VRI6-F1
#
_entry.id   AF-A0A1E3VRI6-F1
#
_cell.length_a   1.000
_cell.length_b   1.000
_cell.length_c   1.000
_cell.angle_alpha   90.00
_cell.angle_beta   90.00
_cell.angle_gamma   90.00
#
_symmetry.space_group_name_H-M   'P 1'
#
loop_
_entity.id
_entity.type
_entity.pdbx_description
1 polymer ?
#
loop_
_entity_poly.entity_id
_entity_poly.type
_entity_poly.pdbx_seq_one_letter_code
_entity_poly.pdbx_strand_id
1 'polypeptide(L)'
;MRAALARALPSVTHHRRVGLITYGPGPYEQCNVELNLRPAPDAGPQIMHDVNALNPAGKTPLSAAVRGAADVLDFRNKPGVILVLTDGEETCDGAPCALGKLLHSQAQQLTIHVIGFRMKNFLWTGAQSILDVQCLAETNNGLYISADDQDELVAAFKKTLGCPMMSELPAAKTVAKN
;
A
#
# COMPACT_ATOMS: atom_id res chain seq x y z
N MET A 1 -7.78 -1.17 -10.25
CA MET A 1 -7.22 -0.29 -9.20
C MET A 1 -8.09 0.94 -8.90
N ARG A 2 -8.25 1.91 -9.83
CA ARG A 2 -8.98 3.18 -9.58
C ARG A 2 -10.37 3.00 -8.95
N ALA A 3 -11.18 2.12 -9.52
CA ALA A 3 -12.52 1.82 -8.99
C ALA A 3 -12.50 1.19 -7.59
N ALA A 4 -11.48 0.40 -7.25
CA ALA A 4 -11.33 -0.16 -5.91
C ALA A 4 -10.97 0.91 -4.88
N LEU A 5 -10.05 1.81 -5.22
CA LEU A 5 -9.71 2.98 -4.39
C LEU A 5 -10.94 3.86 -4.14
N ALA A 6 -11.69 4.18 -5.20
CA ALA A 6 -12.92 4.99 -5.08
C ALA A 6 -13.94 4.38 -4.10
N ARG A 7 -14.03 3.05 -4.03
CA ARG A 7 -14.92 2.32 -3.09
C ARG A 7 -14.36 2.26 -1.67
N ALA A 8 -13.04 2.21 -1.50
CA ALA A 8 -12.41 2.03 -0.19
C ALA A 8 -12.15 3.37 0.54
N LEU A 9 -11.66 4.38 -0.18
CA LEU A 9 -11.17 5.63 0.38
C LEU A 9 -12.19 6.40 1.24
N PRO A 10 -13.49 6.49 0.90
CA PRO A 10 -14.45 7.20 1.75
C PRO A 10 -14.44 6.65 3.18
N SER A 11 -14.53 5.34 3.35
CA SER A 11 -14.53 4.70 4.68
C SER A 11 -13.23 4.86 5.47
N VAL A 12 -12.10 5.04 4.79
CA VAL A 12 -10.77 5.16 5.41
C VAL A 12 -10.46 6.60 5.81
N THR A 13 -10.70 7.53 4.88
CA THR A 13 -10.24 8.93 5.00
C THR A 13 -11.09 9.77 5.96
N HIS A 14 -12.31 9.32 6.29
CA HIS A 14 -13.14 9.95 7.33
C HIS A 14 -12.60 9.76 8.76
N HIS A 15 -11.77 8.74 8.99
CA HIS A 15 -11.28 8.41 10.34
C HIS A 15 -9.78 8.57 10.50
N ARG A 16 -9.06 8.87 9.41
CA ARG A 16 -7.60 8.95 9.40
C ARG A 16 -7.13 10.06 8.47
N ARG A 17 -6.03 10.69 8.83
CA ARG A 17 -5.28 11.53 7.89
C ARG A 17 -4.54 10.60 6.92
N VAL A 18 -4.76 10.77 5.62
CA VAL A 18 -4.18 9.92 4.58
C VAL A 18 -3.40 10.78 3.60
N GLY A 19 -2.22 10.32 3.23
CA GLY A 19 -1.38 10.93 2.19
C GLY A 19 -1.26 10.01 0.98
N LEU A 20 -0.61 10.50 -0.07
CA LEU A 20 -0.37 9.78 -1.31
C LEU A 20 1.07 10.02 -1.76
N ILE A 21 1.79 8.93 -1.99
CA ILE A 21 3.01 8.89 -2.78
C ILE A 21 2.74 7.99 -3.98
N THR A 22 3.13 8.45 -5.16
CA THR A 22 3.08 7.65 -6.39
C THR A 22 4.49 7.39 -6.89
N TYR A 23 4.65 6.30 -7.62
CA TYR A 23 5.90 5.95 -8.27
C TYR A 23 5.65 5.36 -9.65
N GLY A 24 6.58 5.59 -10.57
CA GLY A 24 6.49 5.10 -11.95
C GLY A 24 5.48 5.77 -12.90
N PRO A 25 4.76 6.89 -12.63
CA PRO A 25 4.00 7.51 -13.71
C PRO A 25 4.93 8.17 -14.73
N GLY A 26 4.60 8.07 -16.02
CA GLY A 26 5.38 8.71 -17.10
C GLY A 26 6.28 7.74 -17.89
N PRO A 27 7.28 8.25 -18.61
CA PRO A 27 8.10 7.43 -19.54
C PRO A 27 8.80 6.25 -18.87
N TYR A 28 8.87 5.11 -19.58
CA TYR A 28 9.34 3.81 -19.06
C TYR A 28 10.69 3.85 -18.34
N GLU A 29 11.67 4.59 -18.85
CA GLU A 29 13.04 4.58 -18.30
C GLU A 29 13.22 5.34 -16.97
N GLN A 30 12.16 5.90 -16.40
CA GLN A 30 12.25 6.74 -15.20
C GLN A 30 11.96 5.96 -13.92
N CYS A 31 12.82 6.17 -12.92
CA CYS A 31 12.65 5.72 -11.53
C CYS A 31 12.14 6.88 -10.67
N ASN A 32 10.98 7.42 -11.01
CA ASN A 32 10.40 8.59 -10.35
C ASN A 32 9.50 8.20 -9.16
N VAL A 33 9.58 9.02 -8.11
CA VAL A 33 8.73 8.96 -6.92
C VAL A 33 8.24 10.37 -6.67
N GLU A 34 6.94 10.54 -6.42
CA GLU A 34 6.33 11.84 -6.18
C GLU A 34 5.49 11.81 -4.90
N LEU A 35 5.68 12.83 -4.05
CA LEU A 35 4.77 13.10 -2.94
C LEU A 35 3.61 13.95 -3.45
N ASN A 36 2.51 13.31 -3.81
CA ASN A 36 1.32 13.99 -4.32
C ASN A 36 0.55 14.67 -3.18
N LEU A 37 0.47 14.02 -2.02
CA LEU A 37 -0.30 14.53 -0.88
C LEU A 37 0.32 14.15 0.46
N ARG A 38 0.56 15.14 1.32
CA ARG A 38 0.89 14.91 2.73
C ARG A 38 -0.36 14.45 3.49
N PRO A 39 -0.23 13.66 4.58
CA PRO A 39 -1.37 13.18 5.35
C PRO A 39 -2.35 14.29 5.75
N ALA A 40 -3.56 14.24 5.19
CA ALA A 40 -4.63 15.22 5.40
C ALA A 40 -5.96 14.53 5.75
N PRO A 41 -6.85 15.17 6.54
CA PRO A 41 -8.20 14.65 6.77
C PRO A 41 -9.02 14.70 5.48
N ASP A 42 -10.00 13.79 5.34
CA ASP A 42 -10.93 13.75 4.20
C ASP A 42 -10.23 13.80 2.82
N ALA A 43 -9.03 13.21 2.74
CA ALA A 43 -8.17 13.25 1.56
C ALA A 43 -8.69 12.46 0.35
N GLY A 44 -9.79 11.70 0.50
CA GLY A 44 -10.33 10.82 -0.53
C GLY A 44 -10.50 11.47 -1.91
N PRO A 45 -11.17 12.63 -2.03
CA PRO A 45 -11.33 13.34 -3.30
C PRO A 45 -10.00 13.75 -3.94
N GLN A 46 -9.05 14.26 -3.15
CA GLN A 46 -7.74 14.70 -3.67
C GLN A 46 -6.89 13.51 -4.13
N ILE A 47 -6.88 12.42 -3.36
CA ILE A 47 -6.22 11.17 -3.76
C ILE A 47 -6.81 10.65 -5.07
N MET A 48 -8.14 10.65 -5.22
CA MET A 48 -8.79 10.19 -6.45
C MET A 48 -8.49 11.10 -7.64
N HIS A 49 -8.40 12.42 -7.44
CA HIS A 49 -7.99 13.36 -8.47
C HIS A 49 -6.59 12.99 -9.03
N ASP A 50 -5.61 12.85 -8.14
CA ASP A 50 -4.23 12.58 -8.54
C ASP A 50 -4.09 11.19 -9.18
N VAL A 51 -4.71 10.16 -8.59
CA VAL A 51 -4.70 8.77 -9.11
C VAL A 51 -5.36 8.66 -10.50
N ASN A 52 -6.41 9.45 -10.76
CA ASN A 52 -7.08 9.48 -12.06
C ASN A 52 -6.23 10.14 -13.15
N ALA A 53 -5.34 11.06 -12.78
CA ALA A 53 -4.44 11.73 -13.71
C ALA A 53 -3.18 10.91 -14.07
N LEU A 54 -2.86 9.84 -13.31
CA LEU A 54 -1.68 9.03 -13.54
C LEU A 54 -1.69 8.32 -14.91
N ASN A 55 -0.52 8.26 -15.54
CA ASN A 55 -0.24 7.39 -16.68
C ASN A 55 0.75 6.28 -16.27
N PRO A 56 0.29 5.05 -15.99
CA PRO A 56 1.14 3.97 -15.50
C PRO A 56 1.96 3.38 -16.65
N ALA A 57 3.23 3.79 -16.75
CA ALA A 57 4.12 3.35 -17.81
C ALA A 57 5.62 3.29 -17.42
N GLY A 58 6.03 3.85 -16.29
CA GLY A 58 7.42 3.88 -15.79
C GLY A 58 7.88 2.57 -15.14
N LYS A 59 9.12 2.58 -14.63
CA LYS A 59 9.65 1.54 -13.73
C LYS A 59 9.04 1.61 -12.33
N THR A 60 9.39 0.66 -11.47
CA THR A 60 8.81 0.45 -10.14
C THR A 60 9.84 0.75 -9.03
N PRO A 61 10.11 2.02 -8.68
CA PRO A 61 11.03 2.37 -7.58
C PRO A 61 10.34 2.25 -6.20
N LEU A 62 9.86 1.04 -5.89
CA LEU A 62 9.06 0.72 -4.70
C LEU A 62 9.80 1.09 -3.41
N SER A 63 11.07 0.71 -3.30
CA SER A 63 11.90 0.92 -2.13
C SER A 63 12.11 2.42 -1.86
N ALA A 64 12.33 3.21 -2.92
CA ALA A 64 12.45 4.66 -2.79
C ALA A 64 11.14 5.30 -2.33
N ALA A 65 10.00 4.82 -2.85
CA ALA A 65 8.68 5.31 -2.46
C ALA A 65 8.35 5.01 -0.98
N VAL A 66 8.64 3.78 -0.53
CA VAL A 66 8.45 3.36 0.87
C VAL A 66 9.32 4.19 1.82
N ARG A 67 10.57 4.44 1.45
CA ARG A 67 11.47 5.31 2.24
C ARG A 67 10.91 6.73 2.34
N GLY A 68 10.49 7.31 1.22
CA GLY A 68 9.87 8.64 1.20
C GLY A 68 8.60 8.71 2.05
N ALA A 69 7.77 7.67 2.02
CA ALA A 69 6.57 7.59 2.86
C ALA A 69 6.91 7.55 4.36
N ALA A 70 7.91 6.77 4.74
CA ALA A 70 8.38 6.71 6.13
C ALA A 70 8.88 8.07 6.61
N ASP A 71 9.67 8.77 5.79
CA ASP A 71 10.17 10.11 6.12
C ASP A 71 9.05 11.15 6.23
N VAL A 72 8.04 11.10 5.34
CA VAL A 72 6.85 11.97 5.42
C VAL A 72 6.04 11.75 6.69
N LEU A 73 6.00 10.50 7.19
CA LEU A 73 5.30 10.13 8.42
C LEU A 73 6.09 10.44 9.70
N ASP A 74 7.33 10.92 9.60
CA ASP A 74 8.20 11.16 10.77
C ASP A 74 8.35 9.88 11.63
N PHE A 75 8.55 8.75 10.95
CA PHE A 75 8.37 7.40 11.50
C PHE A 75 9.23 7.06 12.72
N ARG A 76 10.35 7.77 12.92
CA ARG A 76 11.22 7.59 14.10
C ARG A 76 10.63 8.17 15.38
N ASN A 77 9.72 9.13 15.24
CA ASN A 77 9.16 9.88 16.35
C ASN A 77 7.67 9.59 16.58
N LYS A 78 6.97 9.02 15.59
CA LYS A 78 5.52 8.81 15.61
C LYS A 78 5.15 7.44 15.02
N PRO A 79 4.11 6.78 15.56
CA PRO A 79 3.53 5.61 14.92
C PRO A 79 2.97 6.00 13.54
N GLY A 80 3.10 5.11 12.57
CA GLY A 80 2.68 5.35 11.20
C GLY A 80 2.29 4.05 10.49
N VAL A 81 1.42 4.18 9.50
CA VAL A 81 1.03 3.06 8.64
C VAL A 81 1.32 3.44 7.19
N ILE A 82 2.09 2.61 6.50
CA ILE A 82 2.30 2.67 5.06
C ILE A 82 1.54 1.49 4.45
N LEU A 83 0.76 1.76 3.40
CA LEU A 83 0.24 0.72 2.54
C LEU A 83 0.89 0.85 1.17
N VAL A 84 1.61 -0.18 0.75
CA VAL A 84 2.14 -0.31 -0.61
C VAL A 84 1.12 -1.06 -1.44
N LEU A 85 0.76 -0.53 -2.60
CA LEU A 85 0.02 -1.25 -3.63
C LEU A 85 0.92 -1.36 -4.86
N THR A 86 1.23 -2.59 -5.27
CA THR A 86 2.10 -2.84 -6.43
C THR A 86 1.53 -3.99 -7.25
N ASP A 87 1.70 -3.93 -8.57
CA ASP A 87 1.38 -5.01 -9.52
C ASP A 87 2.62 -5.61 -10.18
N GLY A 88 3.81 -5.13 -9.78
CA GLY A 88 5.08 -5.58 -10.31
C GLY A 88 6.20 -5.58 -9.26
N GLU A 89 7.35 -6.09 -9.69
CA GLU A 89 8.58 -6.15 -8.89
C GLU A 89 9.35 -4.82 -8.91
N GLU A 90 10.22 -4.65 -7.93
CA GLU A 90 11.17 -3.54 -7.88
C GLU A 90 12.12 -3.60 -9.09
N THR A 91 12.23 -2.50 -9.84
CA THR A 91 13.01 -2.42 -11.09
C THR A 91 13.96 -1.23 -11.15
N CYS A 92 14.21 -0.59 -10.01
CA CYS A 92 15.06 0.59 -9.86
C CYS A 92 16.16 0.39 -8.80
N ASP A 93 16.77 -0.79 -8.80
CA ASP A 93 17.89 -1.17 -7.93
C ASP A 93 17.60 -1.10 -6.43
N GLY A 94 16.31 -1.12 -6.06
CA GLY A 94 15.87 -1.22 -4.68
C GLY A 94 15.97 -2.65 -4.12
N ALA A 95 15.88 -2.77 -2.81
CA ALA A 95 15.83 -4.05 -2.11
C ALA A 95 14.74 -4.00 -1.03
N PRO A 96 13.47 -4.33 -1.38
CA PRO A 96 12.32 -4.11 -0.49
C PRO A 96 12.46 -4.76 0.88
N CYS A 97 12.89 -6.03 0.94
CA CYS A 97 13.09 -6.76 2.19
C CYS A 97 14.21 -6.16 3.05
N ALA A 98 15.33 -5.77 2.43
CA ALA A 98 16.45 -5.15 3.15
C ALA A 98 16.07 -3.76 3.70
N LEU A 99 15.33 -2.97 2.92
CA LEU A 99 14.75 -1.71 3.39
C LEU A 99 13.80 -1.95 4.56
N GLY A 100 12.94 -2.97 4.48
CA GLY A 100 12.02 -3.32 5.55
C GLY A 100 12.74 -3.61 6.87
N LYS A 101 13.83 -4.38 6.83
CA LYS A 101 14.67 -4.65 8.01
C LYS A 101 15.31 -3.38 8.57
N LEU A 102 15.81 -2.51 7.69
CA LEU A 102 16.38 -1.23 8.10
C LEU A 102 15.33 -0.33 8.80
N LEU A 103 14.15 -0.17 8.22
CA LEU A 103 13.10 0.68 8.78
C LEU A 103 12.63 0.16 10.13
N HIS A 104 12.38 -1.15 10.25
CA HIS A 104 11.99 -1.77 11.52
C HIS A 104 13.05 -1.57 12.62
N SER A 105 14.33 -1.69 12.28
CA SER A 105 15.43 -1.45 13.24
C SER A 105 15.49 -0.01 13.76
N GLN A 106 14.93 0.95 13.01
CA GLN A 106 14.92 2.37 13.35
C GLN A 106 13.62 2.81 14.04
N ALA A 107 12.50 2.13 13.80
CA ALA A 107 11.23 2.40 14.46
C ALA A 107 10.31 1.17 14.47
N GLN A 108 10.03 0.63 15.65
CA GLN A 108 9.14 -0.53 15.82
C GLN A 108 7.65 -0.19 15.67
N GLN A 109 7.30 1.10 15.69
CA GLN A 109 5.93 1.59 15.59
C GLN A 109 5.50 1.94 14.16
N LEU A 110 6.36 1.68 13.16
CA LEU A 110 6.00 1.79 11.75
C LEU A 110 5.42 0.45 11.27
N THR A 111 4.19 0.48 10.79
CA THR A 111 3.55 -0.66 10.13
C THR A 111 3.61 -0.50 8.61
N ILE A 112 4.03 -1.53 7.88
CA ILE A 112 4.05 -1.51 6.42
C ILE A 112 3.20 -2.68 5.90
N HIS A 113 2.03 -2.38 5.35
CA HIS A 113 1.23 -3.35 4.61
C HIS A 113 1.62 -3.34 3.12
N VAL A 114 1.43 -4.48 2.46
CA VAL A 114 1.64 -4.63 1.02
C VAL A 114 0.43 -5.34 0.42
N ILE A 115 -0.13 -4.77 -0.64
CA ILE A 115 -1.09 -5.43 -1.52
C ILE A 115 -0.40 -5.70 -2.86
N GLY A 116 -0.27 -6.98 -3.21
CA GLY A 116 0.21 -7.42 -4.52
C GLY A 116 -0.98 -7.64 -5.46
N PHE A 117 -1.16 -6.79 -6.46
CA PHE A 117 -2.27 -6.89 -7.42
C PHE A 117 -1.85 -7.68 -8.66
N ARG A 118 -2.50 -8.83 -8.93
CA ARG A 118 -2.23 -9.71 -10.09
C ARG A 118 -0.77 -10.20 -10.21
N MET A 119 -0.03 -10.18 -9.11
CA MET A 119 1.38 -10.60 -9.08
C MET A 119 1.57 -12.13 -9.16
N LYS A 120 0.54 -12.94 -8.88
CA LYS A 120 0.63 -14.41 -8.93
C LYS A 120 0.97 -14.95 -10.32
N ASN A 121 0.73 -14.18 -11.38
CA ASN A 121 1.03 -14.60 -12.74
C ASN A 121 2.50 -14.35 -13.15
N PHE A 122 3.29 -13.67 -12.31
CA PHE A 122 4.73 -13.43 -12.52
C PHE A 122 5.62 -14.61 -12.08
N LEU A 123 5.04 -15.78 -11.80
CA LEU A 123 5.78 -16.99 -11.44
C LEU A 123 6.84 -17.41 -12.49
N TRP A 124 6.81 -16.86 -13.70
CA TRP A 124 7.80 -17.14 -14.75
C TRP A 124 9.09 -16.28 -14.65
N THR A 125 9.08 -15.14 -13.95
CA THR A 125 10.30 -14.28 -13.77
C THR A 125 10.94 -14.43 -12.39
N GLY A 126 10.26 -15.06 -11.43
CA GLY A 126 10.85 -15.57 -10.19
C GLY A 126 10.01 -15.32 -8.94
N ALA A 127 9.89 -16.33 -8.08
CA ALA A 127 9.23 -16.23 -6.78
C ALA A 127 9.87 -15.17 -5.86
N GLN A 128 11.08 -14.69 -6.18
CA GLN A 128 11.85 -13.78 -5.35
C GLN A 128 11.18 -12.40 -5.16
N SER A 129 10.50 -11.88 -6.18
CA SER A 129 9.84 -10.57 -6.07
C SER A 129 8.66 -10.58 -5.10
N ILE A 130 7.88 -11.66 -5.11
CA ILE A 130 6.80 -11.90 -4.13
C ILE A 130 7.38 -12.05 -2.73
N LEU A 131 8.45 -12.83 -2.58
CA LEU A 131 9.12 -13.03 -1.29
C LEU A 131 9.68 -11.71 -0.71
N ASP A 132 10.22 -10.84 -1.55
CA ASP A 132 10.82 -9.58 -1.10
C ASP A 132 9.77 -8.61 -0.56
N VAL A 133 8.64 -8.45 -1.25
CA VAL A 133 7.56 -7.56 -0.79
C VAL A 133 6.77 -8.19 0.37
N GLN A 134 6.67 -9.51 0.44
CA GLN A 134 6.13 -10.22 1.60
C GLN A 134 7.01 -9.99 2.83
N CYS A 135 8.34 -10.16 2.70
CA CYS A 135 9.30 -9.87 3.75
C CYS A 135 9.20 -8.42 4.24
N LEU A 136 9.07 -7.45 3.32
CA LEU A 136 8.89 -6.04 3.66
C LEU A 136 7.71 -5.84 4.62
N ALA A 137 6.57 -6.49 4.33
CA ALA A 137 5.38 -6.38 5.17
C ALA A 137 5.55 -7.09 6.52
N GLU A 138 5.96 -8.35 6.50
CA GLU A 138 6.07 -9.18 7.71
C GLU A 138 7.11 -8.64 8.70
N THR A 139 8.24 -8.11 8.19
CA THR A 139 9.28 -7.50 9.03
C THR A 139 8.79 -6.23 9.73
N ASN A 140 7.79 -5.54 9.17
CA ASN A 140 7.27 -4.28 9.70
C ASN A 140 5.87 -4.45 10.26
N ASN A 141 5.60 -5.57 10.93
CA ASN A 141 4.35 -5.87 11.64
C ASN A 141 3.09 -5.69 10.77
N GLY A 142 3.23 -5.81 9.46
CA GLY A 142 2.18 -5.56 8.48
C GLY A 142 1.60 -6.85 7.89
N LEU A 143 0.82 -6.66 6.84
CA LEU A 143 0.14 -7.73 6.13
C LEU A 143 0.57 -7.70 4.67
N TYR A 144 0.93 -8.86 4.14
CA TYR A 144 0.95 -9.08 2.70
C TYR A 144 -0.40 -9.68 2.26
N ILE A 145 -1.06 -9.04 1.30
CA ILE A 145 -2.33 -9.54 0.74
C ILE A 145 -2.23 -9.56 -0.78
N SER A 146 -2.42 -10.73 -1.39
CA SER A 146 -2.59 -10.82 -2.84
C SER A 146 -4.04 -10.53 -3.22
N ALA A 147 -4.23 -9.79 -4.31
CA ALA A 147 -5.55 -9.56 -4.91
C ALA A 147 -5.46 -9.73 -6.43
N ASP A 148 -6.38 -10.47 -7.03
CA ASP A 148 -6.39 -10.79 -8.46
C ASP A 148 -7.49 -10.02 -9.22
N ASP A 149 -8.51 -9.55 -8.49
CA ASP A 149 -9.62 -8.76 -9.02
C ASP A 149 -9.97 -7.51 -8.19
N GLN A 150 -10.98 -6.79 -8.66
CA GLN A 150 -11.41 -5.54 -8.03
C GLN A 150 -12.01 -5.73 -6.64
N ASP A 151 -12.78 -6.78 -6.40
CA ASP A 151 -13.45 -6.99 -5.13
C ASP A 151 -12.48 -7.48 -4.06
N GLU A 152 -11.54 -8.35 -4.44
CA GLU A 152 -10.41 -8.71 -3.58
C GLU A 152 -9.55 -7.49 -3.22
N LEU A 153 -9.29 -6.60 -4.18
CA LEU A 153 -8.54 -5.37 -3.93
C LEU A 153 -9.28 -4.43 -2.96
N VAL A 154 -10.61 -4.31 -3.07
CA VAL A 154 -11.43 -3.56 -2.11
C VAL A 154 -11.38 -4.19 -0.71
N ALA A 155 -11.46 -5.52 -0.62
CA ALA A 155 -11.36 -6.24 0.65
C ALA A 155 -9.97 -6.04 1.29
N ALA A 156 -8.91 -6.09 0.49
CA ALA A 156 -7.55 -5.87 0.93
C ALA A 156 -7.33 -4.45 1.47
N PHE A 157 -7.86 -3.42 0.80
CA PHE A 157 -7.83 -2.04 1.31
C PHE A 157 -8.56 -1.91 2.65
N LYS A 158 -9.76 -2.50 2.77
CA LYS A 158 -10.52 -2.46 4.03
C LYS A 158 -9.78 -3.15 5.17
N LYS A 159 -9.10 -4.27 4.89
CA LYS A 159 -8.34 -5.03 5.88
C LYS A 159 -7.07 -4.31 6.33
N THR A 160 -6.40 -3.59 5.44
CA THR A 160 -5.11 -2.91 5.73
C THR A 160 -5.28 -1.49 6.24
N LEU A 161 -6.31 -0.76 5.79
CA LEU A 161 -6.55 0.64 6.16
C LEU A 161 -7.74 0.83 7.11
N GLY A 162 -8.53 -0.22 7.33
CA GLY A 162 -9.66 -0.20 8.25
C GLY A 162 -9.25 0.09 9.69
N CYS A 163 -10.21 0.42 10.54
CA CYS A 163 -9.95 0.51 11.98
C CYS A 163 -9.66 -0.91 12.52
N PRO A 164 -8.53 -1.14 13.19
CA PRO A 164 -8.22 -2.46 13.77
C PRO A 164 -9.32 -2.95 14.72
N MET A 165 -9.99 -2.05 15.47
CA MET A 165 -11.15 -2.40 16.30
C MET A 165 -12.38 -2.89 15.52
N MET A 166 -12.54 -2.56 14.23
CA MET A 166 -13.67 -3.03 13.42
C MET A 166 -13.36 -4.28 12.60
N SER A 167 -12.07 -4.58 12.35
CA SER A 167 -11.67 -5.72 11.53
C SER A 167 -11.68 -7.05 12.30
N GLU A 168 -11.83 -7.03 13.63
CA GLU A 168 -11.91 -8.22 14.50
C GLU A 168 -13.36 -8.60 14.89
N LEU A 169 -14.36 -7.83 14.47
CA LEU A 169 -15.76 -8.20 14.73
C LEU A 169 -16.17 -9.36 13.80
N PRO A 170 -16.62 -10.51 14.33
CA PRO A 170 -17.16 -11.58 13.50
C PRO A 170 -18.34 -11.04 12.68
N ALA A 171 -18.41 -11.42 11.40
CA ALA A 171 -19.56 -11.13 10.56
C ALA A 171 -20.84 -11.54 11.30
N ALA A 172 -21.72 -10.57 11.57
CA ALA A 172 -22.95 -10.80 12.30
C ALA A 172 -23.76 -11.89 11.58
N LYS A 173 -23.99 -13.03 12.26
CA LYS A 173 -24.86 -14.08 11.75
C LYS A 173 -26.26 -13.50 11.56
N THR A 174 -26.78 -13.55 10.35
CA THR A 174 -28.15 -13.20 10.01
C THR A 174 -29.09 -14.10 10.82
N VAL A 175 -29.80 -13.54 11.78
CA VAL A 175 -30.90 -14.24 12.47
C VAL A 175 -32.08 -14.28 11.49
N ALA A 176 -32.36 -15.47 10.96
CA ALA A 176 -33.59 -15.73 10.23
C ALA A 176 -34.78 -15.55 11.19
N LYS A 177 -35.74 -14.69 10.82
CA LYS A 177 -37.03 -14.58 11.51
C LYS A 177 -37.92 -15.73 11.02
N ASN A 178 -38.45 -16.50 11.97
CA ASN A 178 -39.59 -17.39 11.78
C ASN A 178 -40.88 -16.60 11.59
#